data_AF-A0A317M1A4-F1
#
_entry.id   AF-A0A317M1A4-F1
#
_cell.length_a   1.000
_cell.length_b   1.000
_cell.length_c   1.000
_cell.angle_alpha   90.00
_cell.angle_beta   90.00
_cell.angle_gamma   90.00
#
_symmetry.space_group_name_H-M   'P 1'
#
loop_
_entity.id
_entity.type
_entity.pdbx_description
1 polymer ?
#
loop_
_entity_poly.entity_id
_entity_poly.type
_entity_poly.pdbx_seq_one_letter_code
_entity_poly.pdbx_strand_id
1 'polypeptide(L)'
;MPTLYIIAGSNGAGKSSTGPGLLPEAVISKHPPFDGDKLKSIKQLEFRKQVGGSWKEAGRLADEYVYEEFERQYKYAIQHSEDFVYEGHFTEENSWELIRTFKNKGYVYALYGIRLCRSIQR
;
A
#
# COMPACT_ATOMS: atom_id res chain seq x y z
N MET A 1 3.79 0.34 21.42
CA MET A 1 3.08 -0.78 20.77
C MET A 1 2.86 -0.36 19.34
N PRO A 2 3.43 -1.07 18.36
CA PRO A 2 3.35 -0.67 16.97
C PRO A 2 1.97 -0.96 16.37
N THR A 3 1.62 -0.20 15.34
CA THR A 3 0.31 -0.21 14.71
C THR A 3 0.44 -0.46 13.20
N LEU A 4 -0.43 -1.35 12.70
CA LEU A 4 -0.65 -1.54 11.27
C LEU A 4 -1.75 -0.57 10.82
N TYR A 5 -1.40 0.40 9.98
CA TYR A 5 -2.33 1.35 9.39
C TYR A 5 -2.68 0.93 7.97
N ILE A 6 -3.97 0.83 7.67
CA ILE A 6 -4.45 0.41 6.35
C ILE A 6 -5.37 1.50 5.81
N ILE A 7 -4.97 2.11 4.70
CA ILE A 7 -5.79 3.04 3.94
C ILE A 7 -6.50 2.24 2.85
N ALA A 8 -7.83 2.19 2.90
CA ALA A 8 -8.60 1.38 1.97
C ALA A 8 -9.68 2.15 1.24
N GLY A 9 -9.94 1.71 0.02
CA GLY A 9 -10.89 2.36 -0.87
C GLY A 9 -10.73 1.85 -2.29
N SER A 10 -11.79 1.98 -3.09
CA SER A 10 -11.76 1.58 -4.50
C SER A 10 -10.74 2.42 -5.30
N ASN A 11 -10.40 1.97 -6.50
CA ASN A 11 -9.64 2.78 -7.45
C ASN A 11 -10.36 4.12 -7.70
N GLY A 12 -9.59 5.22 -7.70
CA GLY A 12 -10.15 6.57 -7.84
C GLY A 12 -10.87 7.13 -6.60
N ALA A 13 -10.89 6.44 -5.45
CA ALA A 13 -11.48 6.98 -4.23
C ALA A 13 -10.65 8.10 -3.55
N GLY A 14 -9.40 8.31 -3.99
CA GLY A 14 -8.50 9.31 -3.43
C GLY A 14 -7.59 8.82 -2.31
N LYS A 15 -7.28 7.51 -2.24
CA LYS A 15 -6.37 6.91 -1.23
C LYS A 15 -5.05 7.67 -1.09
N SER A 16 -4.33 7.86 -2.20
CA SER A 16 -3.05 8.58 -2.20
C SER A 16 -3.17 10.09 -1.95
N SER A 17 -4.35 10.69 -2.18
CA SER A 17 -4.57 12.14 -2.10
C SER A 17 -5.04 12.59 -0.71
N THR A 18 -5.99 11.87 -0.12
CA THR A 18 -6.65 12.23 1.15
C THR A 18 -6.40 11.23 2.26
N GLY A 19 -6.00 10.00 1.93
CA GLY A 19 -5.74 8.92 2.88
C GLY A 19 -4.65 9.23 3.89
N PRO A 20 -3.47 9.79 3.49
CA PRO A 20 -2.44 10.17 4.45
C PRO A 20 -2.99 11.12 5.52
N GLY A 21 -3.85 12.07 5.18
CA GLY A 21 -4.43 13.04 6.12
C GLY A 21 -5.38 12.43 7.17
N LEU A 22 -5.73 11.14 7.05
CA LEU A 22 -6.51 10.42 8.05
C LEU A 22 -5.63 9.80 9.15
N LEU A 23 -4.32 9.73 8.92
CA LEU A 23 -3.35 9.14 9.84
C LEU A 23 -2.82 10.20 10.83
N PRO A 24 -2.35 9.78 12.02
CA PRO A 24 -1.65 10.69 12.92
C PRO A 24 -0.40 11.29 12.26
N GLU A 25 -0.18 12.61 12.38
CA GLU A 25 0.98 13.31 11.76
C GLU A 25 2.34 12.68 12.11
N ALA A 26 2.47 12.21 13.36
CA ALA A 26 3.69 11.55 13.85
C ALA A 26 4.02 10.25 13.09
N VAL A 27 3.01 9.59 12.51
CA VAL A 27 3.17 8.37 11.72
C VAL A 27 3.53 8.74 10.28
N ILE A 28 2.80 9.67 9.66
CA ILE A 28 3.03 10.08 8.26
C ILE A 28 4.46 10.58 8.05
N SER A 29 4.98 11.35 9.01
CA SER A 29 6.32 11.95 8.91
C SER A 29 7.46 10.93 9.01
N LYS A 30 7.21 9.75 9.61
CA LYS A 30 8.21 8.69 9.80
C LYS A 30 8.02 7.50 8.86
N HIS A 31 6.78 7.18 8.54
CA HIS A 31 6.35 6.00 7.81
C HIS A 31 5.38 6.43 6.69
N PRO A 32 5.90 6.89 5.53
CA PRO A 32 5.03 7.21 4.40
C PRO A 32 4.24 5.96 3.98
N PRO A 33 2.96 6.08 3.59
CA PRO A 33 2.18 4.94 3.13
C PRO A 33 2.83 4.22 1.95
N PHE A 34 2.90 2.89 2.02
CA PHE A 34 3.22 2.07 0.87
C PHE A 34 2.06 2.10 -0.14
N ASP A 35 2.29 2.73 -1.29
CA ASP A 35 1.35 2.82 -2.40
C ASP A 35 1.84 1.91 -3.54
N GLY A 36 1.29 0.70 -3.60
CA GLY A 36 1.68 -0.33 -4.58
C GLY A 36 1.35 0.07 -6.02
N ASP A 37 0.23 0.75 -6.25
CA ASP A 37 -0.18 1.20 -7.59
C ASP A 37 0.77 2.27 -8.14
N LYS A 38 1.15 3.23 -7.27
CA LYS A 38 2.13 4.26 -7.61
C LYS A 38 3.50 3.65 -7.88
N LEU A 39 3.95 2.73 -7.03
CA LEU A 39 5.24 2.06 -7.19
C LEU A 39 5.26 1.24 -8.50
N LYS A 40 4.20 0.47 -8.77
CA LYS A 40 4.03 -0.30 -10.02
C LYS A 40 4.14 0.63 -11.23
N SER A 41 3.43 1.75 -11.22
CA SER A 41 3.41 2.70 -12.33
C SER A 41 4.81 3.27 -12.62
N ILE A 42 5.57 3.61 -11.58
CA ILE A 42 6.96 4.09 -11.71
C ILE A 42 7.86 2.98 -12.26
N LYS A 43 7.80 1.79 -11.67
CA LYS A 43 8.67 0.66 -12.04
C LYS A 43 8.37 0.12 -13.43
N GLN A 44 7.11 0.11 -13.84
CA GLN A 44 6.74 -0.30 -15.20
C GLN A 44 7.35 0.64 -16.25
N LEU A 45 7.39 1.95 -16.00
CA LEU A 45 8.05 2.90 -16.90
C LEU A 45 9.57 2.69 -16.95
N GLU A 46 10.20 2.39 -15.81
CA GLU A 46 11.62 2.06 -15.73
C GLU A 46 11.94 0.77 -16.50
N PHE A 47 11.24 -0.32 -16.21
CA PHE A 47 11.45 -1.61 -16.85
C PHE A 47 11.14 -1.58 -18.34
N ARG A 48 10.15 -0.79 -18.78
CA ARG A 48 9.85 -0.63 -20.21
C ARG A 48 11.06 -0.15 -21.00
N LYS A 49 11.85 0.78 -20.43
CA LYS A 49 13.09 1.28 -21.06
C LYS A 49 14.16 0.19 -21.13
N GLN A 50 14.17 -0.74 -20.18
CA GLN A 50 15.14 -1.84 -20.10
C GLN A 50 14.79 -3.01 -21.04
N VAL A 51 13.51 -3.37 -21.14
CA VAL A 51 13.04 -4.52 -21.95
C VAL A 51 12.70 -4.17 -23.41
N GLY A 52 13.19 -3.03 -23.91
CA GLY A 52 13.00 -2.64 -25.31
C GLY A 52 11.58 -2.21 -25.69
N GLY A 53 10.78 -1.70 -24.74
CA GLY A 53 9.49 -1.06 -25.02
C GLY A 53 8.24 -1.91 -24.77
N SER A 54 8.38 -3.20 -24.42
CA SER A 54 7.26 -4.10 -24.13
C SER A 54 6.56 -3.76 -22.81
N TRP A 55 5.29 -3.34 -22.89
CA TRP A 55 4.47 -3.04 -21.71
C TRP A 55 4.06 -4.26 -20.91
N LYS A 56 3.83 -5.39 -21.58
CA LYS A 56 3.43 -6.64 -20.92
C LYS A 56 4.55 -7.15 -20.02
N GLU A 57 5.77 -7.19 -20.57
CA GLU A 57 6.93 -7.68 -19.83
C GLU A 57 7.34 -6.71 -18.72
N ALA A 58 7.33 -5.41 -19.00
CA ALA A 58 7.57 -4.40 -17.98
C ALA A 58 6.53 -4.44 -16.85
N GLY A 59 5.27 -4.75 -17.17
CA GLY A 59 4.21 -4.92 -16.18
C GLY A 59 4.47 -6.09 -15.25
N ARG A 60 4.86 -7.25 -15.81
CA ARG A 60 5.22 -8.44 -15.02
C ARG A 60 6.38 -8.16 -14.06
N LEU A 61 7.45 -7.53 -14.55
CA LEU A 61 8.60 -7.15 -13.73
C LEU A 61 8.23 -6.12 -12.64
N ALA A 62 7.34 -5.18 -12.96
CA ALA A 62 6.85 -4.22 -11.98
C ALA A 62 6.00 -4.88 -10.89
N ASP A 63 5.17 -5.86 -11.24
CA ASP A 63 4.39 -6.64 -10.27
C ASP A 63 5.28 -7.44 -9.32
N GLU A 64 6.29 -8.14 -9.86
CA GLU A 64 7.28 -8.88 -9.06
C GLU A 64 8.03 -7.94 -8.11
N TYR A 65 8.50 -6.80 -8.61
CA TYR A 65 9.21 -5.82 -7.80
C TYR A 65 8.34 -5.24 -6.68
N VAL A 66 7.08 -4.90 -6.97
CA VAL A 66 6.16 -4.35 -5.96
C VAL A 66 5.87 -5.38 -4.88
N TYR A 67 5.70 -6.65 -5.25
CA TYR A 67 5.52 -7.72 -4.28
C TYR A 67 6.73 -7.88 -3.37
N GLU A 68 7.94 -7.98 -3.93
CA GLU A 68 9.18 -8.11 -3.16
C GLU A 68 9.42 -6.91 -2.24
N GLU A 69 9.18 -5.70 -2.73
CA GLU A 69 9.39 -4.47 -1.97
C GLU A 69 8.35 -4.33 -0.84
N PHE A 70 7.09 -4.68 -1.12
CA PHE A 70 6.07 -4.77 -0.07
C PHE A 70 6.48 -5.78 1.01
N GLU A 71 6.96 -6.95 0.58
CA GLU A 71 7.38 -8.02 1.47
C GLU A 71 8.54 -7.58 2.37
N ARG A 72 9.54 -6.95 1.77
CA ARG A 72 10.70 -6.40 2.45
C ARG A 72 10.30 -5.38 3.51
N GLN A 73 9.41 -4.43 3.17
CA GLN A 73 9.02 -3.36 4.09
C GLN A 73 8.18 -3.88 5.26
N TYR A 74 7.19 -4.74 5.02
CA TYR A 74 6.37 -5.24 6.13
C TYR A 74 7.19 -6.16 7.05
N LYS A 75 8.09 -7.00 6.50
CA LYS A 75 8.99 -7.83 7.31
C LYS A 75 9.93 -6.99 8.16
N TYR A 76 10.46 -5.91 7.59
CA TYR A 76 11.29 -4.96 8.32
C TYR A 76 10.53 -4.34 9.50
N ALA A 77 9.30 -3.86 9.26
CA ALA A 77 8.47 -3.29 10.32
C ALA A 77 8.23 -4.30 11.45
N ILE A 78 7.84 -5.53 11.11
CA ILE A 78 7.65 -6.62 12.08
C ILE A 78 8.92 -6.88 12.88
N GLN A 79 10.08 -7.00 12.21
CA GLN A 79 11.35 -7.30 12.86
C GLN A 79 11.79 -6.20 13.84
N HIS A 80 11.51 -4.94 13.51
CA HIS A 80 11.95 -3.79 14.31
C HIS A 80 10.85 -3.22 15.22
N SER A 81 9.67 -3.84 15.22
CA SER A 81 8.50 -3.34 15.96
C SER A 81 8.14 -1.89 15.61
N GLU A 82 8.21 -1.56 14.32
CA GLU A 82 7.86 -0.24 13.79
C GLU A 82 6.43 -0.21 13.24
N ASP A 83 5.84 0.98 13.20
CA ASP A 83 4.55 1.17 12.55
C ASP A 83 4.68 0.87 11.04
N PHE A 84 3.64 0.27 10.45
CA PHE A 84 3.59 0.01 9.02
C PHE A 84 2.31 0.58 8.44
N VAL A 85 2.43 1.27 7.31
CA VAL A 85 1.34 1.98 6.66
C VAL A 85 1.27 1.53 5.20
N TYR A 86 0.12 1.06 4.75
CA TYR A 86 -0.05 0.70 3.33
C TYR A 86 -1.45 0.99 2.79
N GLU A 87 -1.52 1.16 1.46
CA GLU A 87 -2.76 1.24 0.71
C GLU A 87 -3.24 -0.14 0.30
N GLY A 88 -4.50 -0.45 0.63
CA GLY A 88 -5.08 -1.77 0.40
C GLY A 88 -6.37 -1.73 -0.42
N HIS A 89 -6.56 -2.78 -1.21
CA HIS A 89 -7.84 -3.17 -1.77
C HIS A 89 -8.36 -4.40 -1.01
N PHE A 90 -9.45 -4.25 -0.25
CA PHE A 90 -10.03 -5.36 0.55
C PHE A 90 -10.75 -6.44 -0.26
N THR A 91 -10.34 -6.68 -1.49
CA THR A 91 -11.00 -7.62 -2.39
C THR A 91 -10.34 -9.00 -2.41
N GLU A 92 -9.22 -9.20 -1.73
CA GLU A 92 -8.44 -10.45 -1.79
C GLU A 92 -8.20 -11.08 -0.40
N GLU A 93 -8.22 -12.42 -0.36
CA GLU A 93 -7.97 -13.25 0.83
C GLU A 93 -6.60 -12.98 1.47
N ASN A 94 -5.60 -12.67 0.62
CA ASN A 94 -4.24 -12.29 1.03
C ASN A 94 -4.19 -11.08 1.98
N SER A 95 -5.16 -10.15 1.90
CA SER A 95 -5.21 -8.99 2.80
C SER A 95 -5.46 -9.40 4.26
N TRP A 96 -6.22 -10.47 4.49
CA TRP A 96 -6.51 -10.96 5.84
C TRP A 96 -5.34 -11.71 6.46
N GLU A 97 -4.55 -12.41 5.66
CA GLU A 97 -3.36 -13.12 6.14
C GLU A 97 -2.29 -12.17 6.67
N LEU A 98 -2.08 -11.03 6.00
CA LEU A 98 -1.16 -10.01 6.47
C LEU A 98 -1.61 -9.43 7.81
N ILE A 99 -2.89 -9.07 7.94
CA ILE A 99 -3.45 -8.55 9.20
C ILE A 99 -3.27 -9.57 10.34
N ARG A 100 -3.52 -10.87 10.07
CA ARG A 100 -3.29 -11.94 11.04
C ARG A 100 -1.82 -12.04 11.43
N THR A 101 -0.90 -11.90 10.47
CA THR A 101 0.55 -11.94 10.72
C THR A 101 0.97 -10.83 11.68
N PHE A 102 0.53 -9.59 11.45
CA PHE A 102 0.80 -8.46 12.34
C PHE A 102 0.15 -8.65 13.73
N LYS A 103 -1.11 -9.10 13.77
CA LYS A 103 -1.82 -9.38 15.03
C LYS A 103 -1.09 -10.42 15.88
N ASN A 104 -0.59 -11.50 15.28
CA ASN A 104 0.19 -12.54 15.95
C ASN A 104 1.53 -12.02 16.50
N LYS A 105 2.02 -10.88 16.01
CA LYS A 105 3.22 -10.18 16.49
C LYS A 105 2.90 -9.09 17.52
N GLY A 106 1.64 -8.97 17.97
CA GLY A 106 1.22 -8.04 19.02
C GLY A 106 0.87 -6.63 18.53
N TYR A 107 0.67 -6.45 17.22
CA TYR A 107 0.26 -5.16 16.67
C TYR A 107 -1.22 -4.91 16.87
N VAL A 108 -1.58 -3.64 17.05
CA VAL A 108 -2.94 -3.14 16.82
C VAL A 108 -3.06 -2.80 15.34
N TYR A 109 -4.27 -2.89 14.78
CA TYR A 109 -4.53 -2.44 13.41
C TYR A 109 -5.59 -1.35 13.40
N ALA A 110 -5.43 -0.37 12.50
CA ALA A 110 -6.35 0.73 12.30
C ALA A 110 -6.73 0.80 10.81
N LEU A 111 -8.04 0.81 10.55
CA LEU A 111 -8.60 0.81 9.21
C LEU A 111 -9.21 2.16 8.85
N TYR A 112 -8.73 2.77 7.76
CA TYR A 112 -9.22 4.05 7.27
C TYR A 112 -9.85 3.85 5.89
N GLY A 113 -11.18 3.82 5.86
CA GLY A 113 -11.94 3.68 4.63
C GLY A 113 -12.20 5.04 3.96
N ILE A 114 -11.83 5.18 2.69
CA ILE A 114 -12.18 6.32 1.85
C ILE A 114 -13.31 5.93 0.91
N ARG A 115 -14.42 6.66 0.99
CA ARG A 115 -15.60 6.45 0.16
C ARG A 115 -15.54 7.36 -1.05
N LEU A 116 -15.84 6.83 -2.23
CA LEU A 116 -16.06 7.62 -3.44
C LEU A 116 -17.20 8.62 -3.17
N CYS A 117 -16.85 9.89 -3.01
CA CYS A 117 -17.82 10.97 -3.06
C CYS A 117 -18.09 11.26 -4.54
N ARG A 118 -19.08 10.59 -5.14
CA ARG A 118 -19.55 10.99 -6.47
C ARG A 118 -20.25 12.34 -6.30
N SER A 119 -19.61 13.43 -6.75
CA SER A 119 -20.34 14.67 -6.95
C SER A 119 -21.41 14.40 -8.00
N ILE A 120 -22.67 14.35 -7.57
CA ILE A 120 -23.80 14.40 -8.48
C ILE A 120 -23.80 15.84 -9.02
N GLN A 121 -23.09 16.08 -10.13
CA GLN A 121 -23.41 17.24 -10.96
C GLN A 121 -24.75 16.92 -11.62
N ARG A 122 -25.80 17.56 -11.11
CA ARG A 122 -27.11 17.67 -11.77
C ARG A 122 -27.02 18.69 -12.89
#